data_AF-A0A7V9L6T2-F1
#
_entry.id   AF-A0A7V9L6T2-F1
#
_cell.length_a   1.000
_cell.length_b   1.000
_cell.length_c   1.000
_cell.angle_alpha   90.00
_cell.angle_beta   90.00
_cell.angle_gamma   90.00
#
_symmetry.space_group_name_H-M   'P 1'
#
loop_
_entity.id
_entity.type
_entity.pdbx_description
1 polymer ?
#
loop_
_entity_poly.entity_id
_entity_poly.type
_entity_poly.pdbx_seq_one_letter_code
_entity_poly.pdbx_strand_id
1 'polypeptide(L)' 'GPSTGGGGRGLGLALVARIAVAHGGGAWIADRPGGGARVGFAVQA' A
#
# COMPACT_ATOMS: atom_id res chain seq x y z
N GLY A 1 -5.26 -18.74 -14.79
CA GLY A 1 -5.83 -17.55 -14.12
C GLY A 1 -6.72 -18.00 -12.98
N PRO A 2 -7.17 -17.13 -12.06
CA PRO A 2 -6.71 -15.77 -11.74
C PRO A 2 -5.55 -15.80 -10.71
N SER A 3 -4.78 -14.72 -10.62
CA SER A 3 -3.71 -14.56 -9.61
C SER A 3 -4.32 -14.16 -8.26
N THR A 4 -4.47 -15.13 -7.37
CA THR A 4 -5.02 -14.95 -6.02
C THR A 4 -4.09 -14.12 -5.13
N GLY A 5 -4.47 -12.87 -4.85
CA GLY A 5 -4.44 -12.31 -3.48
C GLY A 5 -3.10 -11.98 -2.80
N GLY A 6 -2.00 -11.71 -3.52
CA GLY A 6 -0.71 -11.35 -2.88
C GLY A 6 -0.07 -10.02 -3.32
N GLY A 7 -0.62 -9.33 -4.32
CA GLY A 7 0.17 -8.50 -5.24
C GLY A 7 0.31 -7.00 -4.96
N GLY A 8 0.25 -6.55 -3.71
CA GLY A 8 0.40 -5.12 -3.38
C GLY A 8 1.80 -4.69 -2.94
N ARG A 9 2.64 -5.64 -2.49
CA ARG A 9 3.94 -5.34 -1.87
C ARG A 9 5.07 -5.36 -2.90
N GLY A 10 4.84 -4.77 -4.08
CA GLY A 10 5.95 -4.45 -4.97
C GLY A 10 6.94 -3.50 -4.29
N LEU A 11 8.17 -3.42 -4.79
CA LEU A 11 9.22 -2.54 -4.25
C LEU A 11 8.73 -1.10 -4.01
N GLY A 12 7.83 -0.60 -4.85
CA GLY A 12 7.21 0.72 -4.71
C GLY A 12 6.48 0.94 -3.38
N LEU A 13 5.56 0.05 -2.99
CA LEU A 13 4.81 0.22 -1.73
C LEU A 13 5.72 0.03 -0.51
N ALA A 14 6.72 -0.84 -0.61
CA ALA A 14 7.71 -1.01 0.46
C ALA A 14 8.56 0.26 0.66
N LEU A 15 8.93 0.95 -0.42
CA LEU A 15 9.65 2.22 -0.36
C LEU A 15 8.76 3.33 0.25
N VAL A 16 7.52 3.45 -0.23
CA VAL A 16 6.55 4.43 0.31
C VAL A 16 6.32 4.19 1.80
N ALA A 17 6.14 2.94 2.23
CA ALA A 17 5.98 2.59 3.63
C ALA A 17 7.18 3.02 4.48
N ARG A 18 8.41 2.78 4.01
CA ARG A 18 9.63 3.21 4.73
C ARG A 18 9.69 4.73 4.90
N ILE A 19 9.38 5.49 3.86
CA ILE A 19 9.39 6.95 3.90
C ILE A 19 8.28 7.46 4.82
N ALA A 20 7.04 6.97 4.66
CA ALA A 20 5.92 7.39 5.47
C ALA A 20 6.17 7.15 6.97
N VAL A 21 6.72 5.99 7.33
CA VAL A 21 7.12 5.67 8.72
C VAL A 21 8.21 6.61 9.24
N ALA A 22 9.19 6.98 8.41
CA ALA A 22 10.22 7.95 8.80
C ALA A 22 9.63 9.34 9.13
N HIS A 23 8.43 9.65 8.61
CA HIS A 23 7.66 10.87 8.92
C HIS A 23 6.53 10.62 9.94
N GLY A 24 6.62 9.57 10.76
CA GLY A 24 5.62 9.23 11.78
C GLY A 24 4.30 8.67 11.23
N GLY A 25 4.17 8.53 9.91
CA GLY A 25 2.96 8.04 9.26
C GLY A 25 3.01 6.55 8.92
N GLY A 26 2.32 6.19 7.84
CA GLY A 26 2.23 4.80 7.37
C GLY A 26 1.61 4.67 5.99
N ALA A 27 1.65 3.47 5.42
CA ALA A 27 1.08 3.15 4.10
C ALA A 27 0.23 1.87 4.17
N TRP A 28 -0.82 1.78 3.34
CA TRP A 28 -1.76 0.67 3.33
C TRP A 28 -2.24 0.34 1.91
N ILE A 29 -2.76 -0.88 1.79
CA ILE A 29 -3.48 -1.37 0.63
C ILE A 29 -4.75 -2.10 1.11
N ALA A 30 -5.84 -1.89 0.41
CA ALA A 30 -7.10 -2.60 0.60
C ALA A 30 -7.67 -3.00 -0.75
N ASP A 31 -8.32 -4.15 -0.82
CA ASP A 31 -9.08 -4.53 -2.00
C ASP A 31 -10.29 -3.61 -2.18
N ARG A 32 -10.66 -3.34 -3.44
CA ARG A 32 -11.86 -2.56 -3.77
C ARG A 32 -13.00 -3.49 -4.18
N PRO A 33 -14.23 -3.27 -3.69
CA PRO A 33 -15.41 -3.95 -4.24
C PRO A 33 -15.48 -3.75 -5.76
N GLY A 34 -15.66 -4.84 -6.52
CA GLY A 34 -15.63 -4.82 -7.99
C GLY A 34 -14.23 -5.04 -8.60
N GLY A 35 -13.20 -5.25 -7.77
CA GLY A 35 -11.85 -5.58 -8.21
C GLY A 35 -10.87 -4.42 -8.17
N GLY A 36 -9.58 -4.76 -8.31
CA GLY A 36 -8.48 -3.81 -8.12
C GLY A 36 -8.23 -3.46 -6.65
N ALA A 37 -7.45 -2.40 -6.43
CA ALA A 37 -7.02 -1.99 -5.10
C ALA A 37 -7.27 -0.50 -4.82
N ARG A 38 -7.40 -0.16 -3.54
CA ARG A 38 -7.21 1.18 -2.99
C ARG A 38 -5.91 1.17 -2.20
N VAL A 39 -4.98 2.04 -2.59
CA VAL A 39 -3.71 2.26 -1.91
C VAL A 39 -3.67 3.65 -1.31
N GLY A 40 -2.98 3.82 -0.20
CA GLY A 40 -2.84 5.13 0.45
C GLY A 40 -1.64 5.16 1.39
N PHE A 41 -1.24 6.38 1.75
CA PHE A 41 -0.27 6.63 2.79
C PHE A 41 -0.63 7.94 3.49
N ALA A 42 -0.08 8.13 4.68
CA ALA A 42 -0.16 9.35 5.46
C ALA A 42 1.22 9.67 6.04
N VAL A 43 1.44 10.95 6.34
CA VAL A 43 2.59 11.47 7.06
C VAL A 43 2.07 12.35 8.19
N GLN A 44 2.83 12.47 9.28
CA GLN A 44 2.55 13.45 10.33
C GLN A 44 3.44 14.68 10.12
N ALA A 45 2.96 15.84 10.59
CA ALA A 45 3.70 17.10 10.60
C ALA A 45 4.56 17.22 11.86
#